data_AF-A0AAN4U0B3-F1
#
_entry.id   AF-A0AAN4U0B3-F1
#
_cell.length_a   1.000
_cell.length_b   1.000
_cell.length_c   1.000
_cell.angle_alpha   90.00
_cell.angle_beta   90.00
_cell.angle_gamma   90.00
#
_symmetry.space_group_name_H-M   'P 1'
#
loop_
_entity.id
_entity.type
_entity.pdbx_description
1 polymer ?
#
loop_
_entity_poly.entity_id
_entity_poly.type
_entity_poly.pdbx_seq_one_letter_code
_entity_poly.pdbx_strand_id
1 'polypeptide(L)'
;MAAETITVPLDTIVPISKFGHAGASGEFAKVEDDTPVTVLRNGEPTYFIINAHDYRIYRQAVIAAENRQARHEALNGIGKRFGSVDDLLTSSPA
;
A
#
# COMPACT_ATOMS: atom_id res chain seq x y z
N MET A 1 18.48 16.94 3.13
CA MET A 1 17.46 16.12 2.46
C MET A 1 16.79 17.03 1.44
N ALA A 2 16.88 16.71 0.15
CA ALA A 2 16.14 17.47 -0.86
C ALA A 2 14.65 17.26 -0.57
N ALA A 3 13.87 18.34 -0.48
CA ALA A 3 12.43 18.23 -0.41
C ALA A 3 11.99 17.55 -1.71
N GLU A 4 11.48 16.33 -1.60
CA GLU A 4 10.92 15.61 -2.73
C GLU A 4 9.70 16.41 -3.19
N THR A 5 9.84 17.11 -4.31
CA THR A 5 8.73 17.86 -4.92
C THR A 5 7.74 16.85 -5.46
N ILE A 6 6.65 16.64 -4.73
CA ILE A 6 5.56 15.77 -5.16
C ILE A 6 4.71 16.56 -6.17
N THR A 7 4.92 16.29 -7.46
CA THR A 7 4.04 16.77 -8.52
C THR A 7 2.81 15.85 -8.53
N VAL A 8 1.67 16.35 -8.05
CA VAL A 8 0.41 15.58 -8.08
C VAL A 8 -0.30 15.94 -9.39
N PRO A 9 -0.57 14.96 -10.28
CA PRO A 9 -1.39 15.19 -11.47
C PRO A 9 -2.81 15.59 -11.01
N LEU A 10 -3.21 16.83 -11.28
CA LEU A 10 -4.55 17.33 -10.91
C LEU A 10 -5.66 16.65 -11.72
N ASP A 11 -5.34 16.16 -12.90
CA ASP A 11 -6.21 15.46 -13.85
C ASP A 11 -6.66 14.07 -13.36
N THR A 12 -5.90 13.48 -12.44
CA THR A 12 -6.24 12.21 -11.78
C THR A 12 -6.97 12.43 -10.46
N ILE A 13 -7.26 13.67 -10.06
CA ILE A 13 -8.08 13.99 -8.89
C ILE A 13 -9.54 14.13 -9.31
N VAL A 14 -10.39 13.21 -8.83
CA VAL A 14 -11.76 13.05 -9.33
C VAL A 14 -12.76 13.02 -8.17
N PRO A 15 -13.85 13.81 -8.19
CA PRO A 15 -14.89 13.71 -7.17
C PRO A 15 -15.68 12.41 -7.31
N ILE A 16 -16.05 11.81 -6.17
CA ILE A 16 -16.74 10.51 -6.10
C ILE A 16 -18.06 10.49 -6.90
N SER A 17 -18.70 11.66 -7.10
CA SER A 17 -19.92 11.78 -7.91
C SER A 17 -19.74 11.35 -9.37
N LYS A 18 -18.52 11.41 -9.92
CA LYS A 18 -18.21 10.94 -11.29
C LYS A 18 -18.30 9.42 -11.44
N PHE A 19 -18.19 8.68 -10.33
CA PHE A 19 -18.27 7.22 -10.32
C PHE A 19 -19.71 6.68 -10.20
N GLY A 20 -20.72 7.55 -9.99
CA GLY A 20 -22.12 7.15 -9.82
C GLY A 20 -22.98 7.16 -11.09
N HIS A 21 -22.44 7.50 -12.26
CA HIS A 21 -23.14 7.60 -13.55
C HIS A 21 -22.26 7.02 -14.68
N ALA A 22 -22.73 7.05 -15.95
CA ALA A 22 -22.01 6.55 -17.13
C ALA A 22 -20.58 7.12 -17.36
N GLY A 23 -20.11 8.06 -16.54
CA GLY A 23 -18.76 8.63 -16.59
C GLY A 23 -17.68 7.82 -15.88
N ALA A 24 -18.02 6.81 -15.07
CA ALA A 24 -17.05 6.06 -14.27
C ALA A 24 -15.94 5.42 -15.12
N SER A 25 -16.30 4.85 -16.27
CA SER A 25 -15.37 4.21 -17.20
C SER A 25 -14.25 5.15 -17.68
N GLY A 26 -14.58 6.42 -17.93
CA GLY A 26 -13.59 7.42 -18.36
C GLY A 26 -12.62 7.81 -17.24
N GLU A 27 -13.08 7.81 -15.99
CA GLU A 27 -12.22 8.09 -14.84
C GLU A 27 -11.32 6.89 -14.52
N PHE A 28 -11.82 5.65 -14.68
CA PHE A 28 -10.98 4.45 -14.57
C PHE A 28 -9.93 4.36 -15.67
N ALA A 29 -10.21 4.86 -16.87
CA ALA A 29 -9.27 4.85 -17.99
C ALA A 29 -8.04 5.75 -17.77
N LYS A 30 -8.08 6.67 -16.79
CA LYS A 30 -6.93 7.50 -16.41
C LYS A 30 -5.91 6.77 -15.53
N VAL A 31 -6.24 5.57 -15.06
CA VAL A 31 -5.34 4.77 -14.22
C VAL A 31 -4.33 4.08 -15.12
N GLU A 32 -3.08 4.52 -15.02
CA GLU A 32 -1.93 3.96 -15.75
C GLU A 32 -0.84 3.52 -14.76
N ASP A 33 0.22 2.88 -15.27
CA ASP A 33 1.37 2.50 -14.45
C ASP A 33 1.96 3.75 -13.76
N ASP A 34 2.21 3.63 -12.46
CA ASP A 34 2.68 4.72 -11.58
C ASP A 34 1.74 5.95 -11.51
N THR A 35 0.52 5.84 -12.06
CA THR A 35 -0.43 6.95 -12.18
C THR A 35 -1.78 6.60 -11.52
N PRO A 36 -1.91 6.81 -10.20
CA PRO A 36 -3.15 6.55 -9.48
C PRO A 36 -4.20 7.64 -9.73
N VAL A 37 -5.47 7.24 -9.66
CA VAL A 37 -6.59 8.18 -9.55
C VAL A 37 -6.94 8.41 -8.09
N THR A 38 -6.93 9.67 -7.66
CA THR A 38 -7.33 10.09 -6.31
C THR A 38 -8.80 10.48 -6.31
N VAL A 39 -9.60 9.76 -5.53
CA VAL A 39 -11.03 10.01 -5.41
C VAL A 39 -11.31 10.91 -4.20
N LEU A 40 -12.00 12.02 -4.45
CA LEU A 40 -12.43 12.96 -3.41
C LEU A 40 -13.86 12.70 -2.97
N ARG A 41 -14.12 12.70 -1.67
CA ARG A 41 -15.46 12.83 -1.09
C ARG A 41 -15.48 14.11 -0.26
N ASN A 42 -16.45 14.99 -0.53
CA ASN A 42 -16.56 16.29 0.15
C ASN A 42 -15.28 17.15 0.09
N GLY A 43 -14.51 17.04 -0.99
CA GLY A 43 -13.26 17.78 -1.17
C GLY A 43 -12.03 17.12 -0.54
N GLU A 44 -12.20 16.01 0.18
CA GLU A 44 -11.11 15.29 0.85
C GLU A 44 -10.74 13.98 0.13
N PRO A 45 -9.44 13.68 -0.05
CA PRO A 45 -9.00 12.38 -0.57
C PRO A 45 -9.49 11.23 0.30
N THR A 46 -10.26 10.31 -0.29
CA THR A 46 -10.85 9.17 0.43
C THR A 46 -10.36 7.84 -0.11
N TYR A 47 -10.14 7.74 -1.43
CA TYR A 47 -9.67 6.51 -2.06
C TYR A 47 -8.60 6.80 -3.11
N PHE A 48 -7.73 5.83 -3.34
CA PHE A 48 -6.84 5.78 -4.49
C PHE A 48 -7.21 4.56 -5.32
N ILE A 49 -7.29 4.75 -6.64
CA ILE A 49 -7.52 3.68 -7.59
C ILE A 49 -6.19 3.47 -8.32
N ILE A 50 -5.70 2.24 -8.27
CA ILE A 50 -4.46 1.80 -8.93
C ILE A 50 -4.76 0.59 -9.80
N ASN A 51 -3.89 0.35 -10.77
CA ASN A 51 -4.00 -0.85 -11.60
C ASN A 51 -3.45 -2.08 -10.86
N ALA A 52 -3.68 -3.26 -11.46
CA ALA A 52 -3.24 -4.52 -10.86
C ALA A 52 -1.72 -4.70 -10.88
N HIS A 53 -0.99 -4.06 -11.79
CA HIS A 53 0.46 -4.12 -11.89
C HIS A 53 1.11 -3.41 -10.68
N ASP A 54 0.74 -2.16 -10.45
CA ASP A 54 1.21 -1.34 -9.34
C ASP A 54 0.82 -1.94 -7.99
N TYR A 55 -0.39 -2.48 -7.88
CA TYR A 55 -0.81 -3.19 -6.67
C TYR A 55 0.11 -4.38 -6.35
N ARG A 56 0.52 -5.15 -7.36
CA ARG A 56 1.42 -6.29 -7.17
C ARG A 56 2.81 -5.83 -6.71
N ILE A 57 3.34 -4.77 -7.31
CA ILE A 57 4.63 -4.18 -6.91
C ILE A 57 4.56 -3.70 -5.46
N TYR A 58 3.52 -2.94 -5.11
CA TYR A 58 3.30 -2.47 -3.73
C TYR A 58 3.28 -3.64 -2.74
N ARG A 59 2.50 -4.69 -3.03
CA ARG A 59 2.42 -5.87 -2.15
C ARG A 59 3.76 -6.58 -1.99
N GLN A 60 4.54 -6.70 -3.04
CA GLN A 60 5.89 -7.27 -2.97
C GLN A 60 6.83 -6.40 -2.12
N ALA A 61 6.76 -5.08 -2.27
CA ALA A 61 7.56 -4.14 -1.49
C ALA A 61 7.24 -4.21 0.02
N VAL A 62 5.96 -4.30 0.38
CA VAL A 62 5.51 -4.49 1.77
C VAL A 62 6.09 -5.78 2.36
N ILE A 63 5.92 -6.91 1.67
CA ILE A 63 6.47 -8.21 2.11
C ILE A 63 7.99 -8.14 2.27
N ALA A 64 8.68 -7.49 1.34
CA ALA A 64 10.13 -7.33 1.40
C ALA A 64 10.56 -6.47 2.60
N ALA A 65 9.80 -5.42 2.93
CA ALA A 65 10.05 -4.57 4.09
C ALA A 65 9.81 -5.32 5.41
N GLU A 66 8.70 -6.06 5.52
CA GLU A 66 8.39 -6.92 6.68
C GLU A 66 9.48 -7.98 6.89
N ASN A 67 9.89 -8.67 5.82
CA ASN A 67 10.97 -9.65 5.89
C ASN A 67 12.31 -9.03 6.31
N ARG A 68 12.61 -7.81 5.84
CA ARG A 68 13.81 -7.09 6.24
C ARG A 68 13.78 -6.75 7.72
N GLN A 69 12.62 -6.31 8.21
CA GLN A 69 12.40 -6.00 9.62
C GLN A 69 12.56 -7.26 10.50
N ALA A 70 11.91 -8.37 10.13
CA ALA A 70 12.03 -9.63 10.86
C ALA A 70 13.48 -10.14 10.92
N ARG A 71 14.24 -10.01 9.82
CA ARG A 71 15.68 -10.34 9.79
C ARG A 71 16.49 -9.43 10.70
N HIS A 72 16.21 -8.12 10.69
CA HIS A 72 16.86 -7.17 11.57
C HIS A 72 16.61 -7.50 13.05
N GLU A 73 15.38 -7.87 13.39
CA GLU A 73 15.01 -8.29 14.74
C GLU A 73 15.75 -9.56 15.16
N ALA A 74 15.76 -10.59 14.30
CA ALA A 74 16.48 -11.83 14.55
C ALA A 74 17.99 -11.63 14.75
N LEU A 75 18.63 -10.83 13.88
CA LEU A 75 20.08 -10.54 13.96
C LEU A 75 20.46 -9.75 15.21
N ASN A 76 19.60 -8.84 15.66
CA ASN A 76 19.84 -8.02 16.84
C ASN A 76 19.29 -8.64 18.13
N GLY A 77 18.70 -9.84 18.07
CA GLY A 77 18.11 -10.51 19.23
C GLY A 77 16.91 -9.77 19.82
N ILE A 78 16.22 -8.98 19.00
CA ILE A 78 15.00 -8.27 19.38
C ILE A 78 13.84 -9.26 19.22
N GLY A 79 13.23 -9.67 20.33
CA GLY A 79 12.12 -10.62 20.34
C GLY A 79 12.30 -11.73 21.38
N LYS A 80 11.35 -12.67 21.40
CA LYS A 80 11.35 -13.80 22.34
C LYS A 80 12.33 -14.87 21.84
N ARG A 81 13.29 -15.25 22.67
CA ARG A 81 14.18 -16.39 22.40
C ARG A 81 13.50 -17.67 22.88
N PHE A 82 13.59 -18.72 22.07
CA PHE A 82 13.11 -20.05 22.41
C PHE A 82 14.31 -20.99 22.53
N GLY A 83 14.31 -21.87 23.53
CA GLY A 83 15.39 -22.84 23.76
C GLY A 83 15.33 -24.02 22.78
N SER A 84 14.15 -24.29 22.22
CA SER A 84 13.89 -25.38 21.28
C SER A 84 12.73 -25.05 20.33
N VAL A 85 12.57 -25.87 19.28
CA VAL A 85 11.43 -25.78 18.35
C VAL A 85 10.11 -26.13 19.05
N ASP A 86 10.14 -27.06 20.02
CA ASP A 86 8.97 -27.43 20.81
C ASP A 86 8.47 -26.27 21.70
N ASP A 87 9.39 -25.48 22.28
CA ASP A 87 9.05 -24.28 23.06
C ASP A 87 8.37 -23.21 22.19
N LEU A 88 8.76 -23.10 20.93
CA LEU A 88 8.15 -22.18 19.98
C LEU A 88 6.70 -22.59 19.68
N LEU A 89 6.48 -23.86 19.34
CA LEU A 89 5.17 -24.39 18.95
C LEU A 89 4.14 -24.37 20.09
N THR A 90 4.60 -24.50 21.33
CA THR A 90 3.76 -24.42 22.54
C THR A 90 3.47 -22.99 23.00
N SER A 91 4.16 -21.99 22.46
CA SER A 91 4.02 -20.58 22.85
C SER A 91 3.02 -19.75 22.04
N SER A 92 2.47 -20.32 20.95
CA SER A 92 1.48 -19.64 20.12
C SER A 92 0.11 -19.62 20.82
N PRO A 93 -0.52 -18.45 21.05
CA PRO A 93 -1.89 -18.42 21.53
C PRO A 93 -2.84 -18.98 20.45
N ALA A 94 -3.84 -19.73 20.91
CA ALA A 94 -4.95 -20.26 20.10
C ALA A 94 -5.86 -19.15 19.56
#